data_AF-A0A968P4G8-F1
#
_entry.id   AF-A0A968P4G8-F1
#
_cell.length_a   1.000
_cell.length_b   1.000
_cell.length_c   1.000
_cell.angle_alpha   90.00
_cell.angle_beta   90.00
_cell.angle_gamma   90.00
#
_symmetry.space_group_name_H-M   'P 1'
#
loop_
_entity.id
_entity.type
_entity.pdbx_description
1 polymer ?
#
loop_
_entity_poly.entity_id
_entity_poly.type
_entity_poly.pdbx_seq_one_letter_code
_entity_poly.pdbx_strand_id
1 'polypeptide(L)'
;MKNPGGLALVSALLLASLSLTSALSAQSPVAIYDDVTLEPGWQDWSWATHQLGSTTQVFSGTTSILFEPDAWEGLFFHSTTLRTPETHDRLRFRLHGGAGGGQLITASLQLGGSNLGSASLAAYLPGGTLPAGSWTTVTIPLSAIGAPGSTTFDGVILQAGSAGNQAPVWVDAVELLPNPNPPPPPGPVAIAIDRSLDRRAIDPRIYGVNFGDTALHNSLHWPVRRWGGNSTTRYNWRVDVHNTASDYFFQNIVAPDPGTLPHGSQFDVFVDETFAGGGEPILTVPLIGYTPREDGRVKRWGFSQAKYGAQTLDECRFYAPNPPPWCSGDSGDGRCTGVANPNPTYCIGGEIVGNDPADTSIPIGASFVTDWMGHVASRVGSAGQGGLRLFALDNEAMLWNSTHRDVHPAPLDYDELWSRTVTIASAIKATDPAAQVMGPVSWVGATFLPRRPTPRSAPAVSTAPTARRMEGWR
;
A
#
# COMPACT_ATOMS: atom_id res chain seq x y z
N MET A 1 85.41 -19.96 -7.08
CA MET A 1 84.48 -19.23 -7.98
C MET A 1 83.65 -18.27 -7.13
N LYS A 2 83.75 -16.96 -7.44
CA LYS A 2 82.84 -15.82 -7.16
C LYS A 2 82.14 -15.71 -5.78
N ASN A 3 82.76 -14.91 -4.88
CA ASN A 3 82.37 -13.58 -4.35
C ASN A 3 80.89 -13.17 -4.09
N PRO A 4 80.64 -12.19 -3.18
CA PRO A 4 79.66 -12.28 -2.09
C PRO A 4 78.67 -11.08 -2.00
N GLY A 5 77.79 -11.08 -0.99
CA GLY A 5 77.26 -9.85 -0.34
C GLY A 5 75.87 -9.33 -0.75
N GLY A 6 75.20 -8.67 0.21
CA GLY A 6 74.04 -7.77 -0.02
C GLY A 6 72.84 -8.06 0.89
N LEU A 7 72.84 -7.59 2.13
CA LEU A 7 72.18 -6.36 2.63
C LEU A 7 70.65 -6.47 2.80
N ALA A 8 70.23 -6.39 4.06
CA ALA A 8 68.88 -6.10 4.49
C ALA A 8 68.44 -4.70 4.00
N LEU A 9 67.26 -4.61 3.38
CA LEU A 9 66.56 -3.35 3.17
C LEU A 9 65.40 -3.26 4.16
N VAL A 10 65.55 -2.38 5.14
CA VAL A 10 64.47 -1.87 5.98
C VAL A 10 63.76 -0.80 5.15
N SER A 11 62.55 -1.10 4.67
CA SER A 11 61.70 -0.10 4.03
C SER A 11 61.00 0.73 5.11
N ALA A 12 61.47 1.96 5.30
CA ALA A 12 60.80 2.97 6.10
C ALA A 12 59.49 3.40 5.40
N LEU A 13 58.34 3.14 6.04
CA LEU A 13 57.09 3.79 5.68
C LEU A 13 57.12 5.24 6.19
N LEU A 14 57.30 6.18 5.28
CA LEU A 14 57.04 7.60 5.52
C LEU A 14 55.51 7.77 5.63
N LEU A 15 54.99 7.97 6.85
CA LEU A 15 53.64 8.52 7.02
C LEU A 15 53.69 10.01 6.63
N ALA A 16 53.32 10.32 5.39
CA ALA A 16 52.96 11.67 5.02
C ALA A 16 51.60 11.99 5.65
N SER A 17 51.61 12.70 6.77
CA SER A 17 50.42 13.33 7.33
C SER A 17 49.96 14.43 6.37
N LEU A 18 49.10 14.08 5.42
CA LEU A 18 48.27 15.06 4.70
C LEU A 18 47.24 15.59 5.70
N SER A 19 47.57 16.69 6.36
CA SER A 19 46.56 17.56 6.96
C SER A 19 45.71 18.15 5.84
N LEU A 20 44.60 17.48 5.50
CA LEU A 20 43.50 18.11 4.78
C LEU A 20 42.92 19.19 5.70
N THR A 21 43.41 20.41 5.53
CA THR A 21 42.63 21.58 5.92
C THR A 21 41.43 21.65 4.99
N SER A 22 40.30 21.07 5.42
CA SER A 22 39.00 21.27 4.80
C SER A 22 38.67 22.76 4.92
N ALA A 23 39.04 23.56 3.91
CA ALA A 23 38.50 24.90 3.78
C ALA A 23 36.99 24.73 3.53
N LEU A 24 36.16 24.99 4.55
CA LEU A 24 34.73 25.14 4.34
C LEU A 24 34.57 26.32 3.37
N SER A 25 34.19 26.03 2.12
CA SER A 25 33.66 27.06 1.25
C SER A 25 32.37 27.55 1.89
N ALA A 26 32.32 28.81 2.33
CA ALA A 26 31.07 29.42 2.74
C ALA A 26 30.09 29.34 1.55
N GLN A 27 28.94 28.71 1.76
CA GLN A 27 27.89 28.66 0.76
C GLN A 27 27.37 30.08 0.52
N SER A 28 27.05 30.44 -0.72
CA SER A 28 26.53 31.78 -1.08
C SER A 28 25.00 31.80 -1.01
N PRO A 29 24.37 32.97 -0.78
CA PRO A 29 22.92 33.09 -0.88
C PRO A 29 22.38 32.60 -2.23
N VAL A 30 21.20 31.99 -2.20
CA VAL A 30 20.46 31.59 -3.40
C VAL A 30 19.37 32.62 -3.65
N ALA A 31 19.53 33.41 -4.70
CA ALA A 31 18.49 34.33 -5.15
C ALA A 31 17.29 33.55 -5.72
N ILE A 32 16.09 34.03 -5.38
CA ILE A 32 14.80 33.62 -5.94
C ILE A 32 14.31 34.70 -6.91
N TYR A 33 14.48 35.96 -6.51
CA TYR A 33 14.17 37.15 -7.28
C TYR A 33 15.17 38.25 -6.91
N ASP A 34 15.78 38.89 -7.90
CA ASP A 34 16.71 40.01 -7.73
C ASP A 34 16.28 41.28 -8.50
N ASP A 35 15.67 41.12 -9.68
CA ASP A 35 15.17 42.18 -10.56
C ASP A 35 14.07 41.62 -11.52
N VAL A 36 14.14 41.84 -12.83
CA VAL A 36 13.00 41.70 -13.77
C VAL A 36 12.26 40.34 -13.75
N THR A 37 12.94 39.22 -13.49
CA THR A 37 12.35 37.87 -13.52
C THR A 37 12.84 37.03 -12.35
N LEU A 38 12.12 35.94 -12.05
CA LEU A 38 12.64 34.92 -11.14
C LEU A 38 13.94 34.31 -11.66
N GLU A 39 14.83 33.96 -10.74
CA GLU A 39 16.13 33.36 -11.03
C GLU A 39 15.99 31.95 -11.63
N PRO A 40 16.97 31.48 -12.44
CA PRO A 40 16.95 30.14 -12.99
C PRO A 40 16.72 29.05 -11.93
N GLY A 41 15.76 28.16 -12.19
CA GLY A 41 15.35 27.11 -11.25
C GLY A 41 14.19 27.49 -10.33
N TRP A 42 13.61 28.67 -10.53
CA TRP A 42 12.37 29.11 -9.91
C TRP A 42 11.29 29.41 -10.94
N GLN A 43 10.04 29.19 -10.57
CA GLN A 43 8.85 29.39 -11.38
C GLN A 43 7.79 30.12 -10.57
N ASP A 44 7.02 30.95 -11.25
CA ASP A 44 5.90 31.67 -10.67
C ASP A 44 4.64 30.79 -10.73
N TRP A 45 4.21 30.33 -9.55
CA TRP A 45 3.01 29.51 -9.34
C TRP A 45 1.99 30.27 -8.49
N SER A 46 2.11 31.60 -8.45
CA SER A 46 1.26 32.46 -7.64
C SER A 46 -0.20 32.35 -8.07
N TRP A 47 -1.09 32.44 -7.09
CA TRP A 47 -2.54 32.57 -7.32
C TRP A 47 -3.07 33.94 -6.89
N ALA A 48 -2.17 34.85 -6.53
CA ALA A 48 -2.47 36.25 -6.26
C ALA A 48 -2.42 37.11 -7.51
N THR A 49 -3.15 38.23 -7.47
CA THR A 49 -2.89 39.35 -8.38
C THR A 49 -1.50 39.94 -8.09
N HIS A 50 -0.59 39.86 -9.07
CA HIS A 50 0.79 40.31 -8.90
C HIS A 50 1.47 40.71 -10.23
N GLN A 51 2.59 41.41 -10.14
CA GLN A 51 3.46 41.79 -11.27
C GLN A 51 4.93 41.70 -10.85
N LEU A 52 5.69 40.79 -11.45
CA LEU A 52 7.11 40.58 -11.12
C LEU A 52 8.04 41.75 -11.51
N GLY A 53 7.69 42.56 -12.52
CA GLY A 53 8.55 43.63 -13.05
C GLY A 53 7.98 45.03 -12.81
N SER A 54 7.60 45.38 -11.57
CA SER A 54 7.03 46.68 -11.24
C SER A 54 8.11 47.75 -11.05
N THR A 55 7.96 48.91 -11.67
CA THR A 55 8.89 50.05 -11.54
C THR A 55 8.41 51.10 -10.54
N THR A 56 7.27 50.86 -9.89
CA THR A 56 6.58 51.87 -9.04
C THR A 56 7.20 52.06 -7.66
N GLN A 57 7.73 50.98 -7.07
CA GLN A 57 8.62 50.99 -5.91
C GLN A 57 9.73 50.00 -6.21
N VAL A 58 10.98 50.35 -5.94
CA VAL A 58 12.14 49.50 -6.21
C VAL A 58 13.09 49.62 -5.02
N PHE A 59 13.58 48.50 -4.49
CA PHE A 59 14.60 48.51 -3.45
C PHE A 59 15.99 48.43 -4.09
N SER A 60 16.17 47.51 -5.03
CA SER A 60 17.41 47.29 -5.77
C SER A 60 17.14 47.03 -7.25
N GLY A 61 18.13 47.28 -8.11
CA GLY A 61 17.97 47.05 -9.55
C GLY A 61 17.00 48.03 -10.20
N THR A 62 16.11 47.52 -11.06
CA THR A 62 15.20 48.33 -11.88
C THR A 62 13.72 48.08 -11.59
N THR A 63 13.39 46.97 -10.94
CA THR A 63 12.03 46.51 -10.67
C THR A 63 11.91 45.81 -9.32
N SER A 64 10.69 45.72 -8.81
CA SER A 64 10.31 44.82 -7.71
C SER A 64 9.01 44.10 -8.04
N ILE A 65 8.62 43.11 -7.22
CA ILE A 65 7.34 42.42 -7.35
C ILE A 65 6.24 43.25 -6.67
N LEU A 66 5.24 43.70 -7.42
CA LEU A 66 3.97 44.19 -6.87
C LEU A 66 3.06 43.01 -6.56
N PHE A 67 2.50 42.95 -5.36
CA PHE A 67 1.62 41.86 -4.89
C PHE A 67 0.42 42.47 -4.16
N GLU A 68 -0.81 42.06 -4.53
CA GLU A 68 -2.05 42.40 -3.81
C GLU A 68 -2.43 41.25 -2.85
N PRO A 69 -2.22 41.39 -1.53
CA PRO A 69 -2.46 40.30 -0.58
C PRO A 69 -3.91 40.26 -0.08
N ASP A 70 -4.83 39.80 -0.92
CA ASP A 70 -6.26 39.67 -0.57
C ASP A 70 -6.67 38.23 -0.31
N ALA A 71 -7.75 37.99 0.43
CA ALA A 71 -8.49 36.72 0.43
C ALA A 71 -7.66 35.41 0.55
N TRP A 72 -6.58 35.41 1.35
CA TRP A 72 -5.60 34.30 1.45
C TRP A 72 -4.83 33.97 0.15
N GLU A 73 -4.79 34.90 -0.80
CA GLU A 73 -3.99 34.81 -2.01
C GLU A 73 -2.50 34.82 -1.72
N GLY A 74 -1.73 34.13 -2.56
CA GLY A 74 -0.30 33.89 -2.35
C GLY A 74 0.56 34.17 -3.57
N LEU A 75 1.68 34.83 -3.31
CA LEU A 75 2.84 34.91 -4.19
C LEU A 75 3.69 33.65 -3.95
N PHE A 76 3.81 32.79 -4.96
CA PHE A 76 4.38 31.46 -4.82
C PHE A 76 5.53 31.25 -5.80
N PHE A 77 6.72 31.11 -5.21
CA PHE A 77 7.94 30.71 -5.90
C PHE A 77 8.15 29.19 -5.77
N HIS A 78 7.94 28.46 -6.87
CA HIS A 78 8.18 27.03 -6.96
C HIS A 78 9.59 26.75 -7.49
N SER A 79 10.36 25.92 -6.78
CA SER A 79 11.70 25.52 -7.19
C SER A 79 11.67 24.21 -7.98
N THR A 80 12.40 24.16 -9.08
CA THR A 80 12.56 22.92 -9.86
C THR A 80 13.54 21.93 -9.23
N THR A 81 14.18 22.30 -8.12
CA THR A 81 15.10 21.45 -7.35
C THR A 81 14.75 21.53 -5.87
N LEU A 82 14.80 20.41 -5.15
CA LEU A 82 14.58 20.39 -3.70
C LEU A 82 15.59 21.28 -2.98
N ARG A 83 15.09 22.10 -2.05
CA ARG A 83 15.85 22.96 -1.16
C ARG A 83 15.84 22.37 0.25
N THR A 84 16.84 22.72 1.06
CA THR A 84 16.98 22.17 2.41
C THR A 84 17.56 23.21 3.39
N PRO A 85 17.00 23.30 4.62
CA PRO A 85 17.55 24.07 5.74
C PRO A 85 18.99 23.69 6.11
N GLU A 86 19.44 22.49 5.76
CA GLU A 86 20.82 22.07 5.97
C GLU A 86 21.82 22.97 5.24
N THR A 87 21.47 23.41 4.03
CA THR A 87 22.32 24.30 3.21
C THR A 87 21.94 25.77 3.35
N HIS A 88 20.64 26.06 3.47
CA HIS A 88 20.12 27.42 3.56
C HIS A 88 19.00 27.48 4.58
N ASP A 89 19.24 28.08 5.74
CA ASP A 89 18.38 27.95 6.93
C ASP A 89 17.39 29.11 7.11
N ARG A 90 17.48 30.16 6.29
CA ARG A 90 16.67 31.38 6.41
C ARG A 90 16.20 31.87 5.05
N LEU A 91 15.00 32.43 5.03
CA LEU A 91 14.48 33.21 3.92
C LEU A 91 14.66 34.70 4.24
N ARG A 92 15.20 35.47 3.30
CA ARG A 92 15.34 36.92 3.38
C ARG A 92 14.70 37.59 2.17
N PHE A 93 13.98 38.68 2.40
CA PHE A 93 13.39 39.52 1.35
C PHE A 93 13.10 40.91 1.89
N ARG A 94 12.82 41.84 0.98
CA ARG A 94 12.55 43.26 1.27
C ARG A 94 11.08 43.48 0.98
N LEU A 95 10.41 44.19 1.89
CA LEU A 95 8.97 44.37 1.86
C LEU A 95 8.63 45.85 2.08
N HIS A 96 7.78 46.42 1.23
CA HIS A 96 7.31 47.79 1.32
C HIS A 96 5.78 47.82 1.43
N GLY A 97 5.23 48.45 2.49
CA GLY A 97 3.79 48.47 2.78
C GLY A 97 2.97 49.52 2.02
N GLY A 98 3.56 50.16 1.00
CA GLY A 98 2.93 51.29 0.31
C GLY A 98 2.72 52.49 1.23
N ALA A 99 1.80 53.38 0.88
CA ALA A 99 1.55 54.60 1.68
C ALA A 99 0.88 54.33 3.04
N GLY A 100 0.19 53.20 3.20
CA GLY A 100 -0.61 52.87 4.39
C GLY A 100 0.09 51.95 5.39
N GLY A 101 0.91 51.00 4.91
CA GLY A 101 1.42 49.92 5.76
C GLY A 101 0.30 49.04 6.34
N GLY A 102 0.64 48.21 7.33
CA GLY A 102 -0.34 47.44 8.11
C GLY A 102 -0.76 46.10 7.53
N GLN A 103 -0.28 45.72 6.34
CA GLN A 103 -0.62 44.44 5.72
C GLN A 103 -0.13 43.26 6.57
N LEU A 104 -1.01 42.28 6.73
CA LEU A 104 -0.76 40.99 7.36
C LEU A 104 -0.30 40.01 6.29
N ILE A 105 0.94 39.53 6.43
CA ILE A 105 1.54 38.56 5.52
C ILE A 105 2.12 37.41 6.35
N THR A 106 1.99 36.21 5.81
CA THR A 106 2.61 34.99 6.31
C THR A 106 3.61 34.46 5.29
N ALA A 107 4.63 33.75 5.76
CA ALA A 107 5.50 32.93 4.92
C ALA A 107 5.15 31.47 5.15
N SER A 108 5.07 30.69 4.07
CA SER A 108 4.77 29.25 4.11
C SER A 108 5.75 28.47 3.23
N LEU A 109 5.96 27.19 3.54
CA LEU A 109 6.78 26.27 2.76
C LEU A 109 5.96 25.08 2.27
N GLN A 110 6.28 24.57 1.08
CA GLN A 110 5.58 23.43 0.47
C GLN A 110 6.56 22.31 0.06
N LEU A 111 6.06 21.07 0.04
CA LEU A 111 6.70 19.92 -0.61
C LEU A 111 5.65 19.10 -1.38
N GLY A 112 5.81 18.95 -2.69
CA GLY A 112 4.99 18.05 -3.52
C GLY A 112 3.48 18.35 -3.43
N GLY A 113 3.11 19.63 -3.33
CA GLY A 113 1.72 20.05 -3.17
C GLY A 113 1.23 20.14 -1.71
N SER A 114 1.99 19.66 -0.72
CA SER A 114 1.61 19.68 0.69
C SER A 114 2.26 20.83 1.46
N ASN A 115 1.46 21.60 2.21
CA ASN A 115 1.97 22.67 3.08
C ASN A 115 2.74 22.08 4.27
N LEU A 116 4.01 22.47 4.44
CA LEU A 116 4.88 22.04 5.54
C LEU A 116 4.62 22.85 6.82
N GLY A 117 4.21 24.11 6.66
CA GLY A 117 3.91 25.02 7.76
C GLY A 117 3.82 26.47 7.30
N SER A 118 3.41 27.35 8.22
CA SER A 118 3.29 28.79 7.99
C SER A 118 3.68 29.58 9.23
N ALA A 119 4.25 30.76 9.03
CA ALA A 119 4.60 31.70 10.08
C ALA A 119 4.18 33.13 9.74
N SER A 120 3.63 33.85 10.72
CA SER A 120 3.35 35.28 10.59
C SER A 120 4.65 36.09 10.53
N LEU A 121 4.70 37.08 9.63
CA LEU A 121 5.84 38.00 9.54
C LEU A 121 5.88 39.02 10.69
N ALA A 122 4.83 39.15 11.49
CA ALA A 122 4.76 40.14 12.57
C ALA A 122 5.98 40.09 13.51
N ALA A 123 6.45 38.90 13.88
CA ALA A 123 7.62 38.73 14.75
C ALA A 123 8.95 39.19 14.11
N TYR A 124 8.96 39.43 12.80
CA TYR A 124 10.14 39.79 12.01
C TYR A 124 10.04 41.20 11.42
N LEU A 125 9.01 41.97 11.82
CA LEU A 125 8.77 43.35 11.40
C LEU A 125 9.02 44.33 12.57
N PRO A 126 9.53 45.54 12.31
CA PRO A 126 9.68 46.57 13.33
C PRO A 126 8.32 46.89 13.98
N GLY A 127 8.22 46.70 15.29
CA GLY A 127 7.00 46.99 16.04
C GLY A 127 5.82 46.04 15.73
N GLY A 128 6.05 44.91 15.06
CA GLY A 128 5.01 43.89 14.82
C GLY A 128 4.17 44.10 13.57
N THR A 129 4.35 45.22 12.85
CA THR A 129 3.47 45.64 11.77
C THR A 129 4.31 46.15 10.59
N LEU A 130 3.85 45.92 9.35
CA LEU A 130 4.55 46.41 8.16
C LEU A 130 4.53 47.95 8.11
N PRO A 131 5.68 48.64 8.13
CA PRO A 131 5.71 50.10 8.10
C PRO A 131 5.19 50.68 6.78
N ALA A 132 4.57 51.85 6.88
CA ALA A 132 4.20 52.67 5.73
C ALA A 132 5.44 53.36 5.12
N GLY A 133 5.47 53.50 3.81
CA GLY A 133 6.38 54.35 3.04
C GLY A 133 7.86 54.01 3.16
N SER A 134 8.20 52.82 3.65
CA SER A 134 9.59 52.41 3.82
C SER A 134 9.81 50.92 3.54
N TRP A 135 10.99 50.62 2.97
CA TRP A 135 11.44 49.26 2.75
C TRP A 135 11.92 48.64 4.06
N THR A 136 11.41 47.45 4.37
CA THR A 136 11.79 46.66 5.53
C THR A 136 12.44 45.38 5.09
N THR A 137 13.61 45.06 5.65
CA THR A 137 14.24 43.74 5.43
C THR A 137 13.64 42.73 6.41
N VAL A 138 13.05 41.67 5.89
CA VAL A 138 12.53 40.53 6.65
C VAL A 138 13.54 39.40 6.53
N THR A 139 13.90 38.76 7.64
CA THR A 139 14.71 37.54 7.64
C THR A 139 14.10 36.56 8.63
N ILE A 140 13.60 35.44 8.12
CA ILE A 140 12.86 34.43 8.89
C ILE A 140 13.56 33.06 8.79
N PRO A 141 13.83 32.38 9.91
CA PRO A 141 14.31 30.99 9.89
C PRO A 141 13.29 30.05 9.25
N LEU A 142 13.75 29.17 8.35
CA LEU A 142 12.89 28.16 7.73
C LEU A 142 12.31 27.18 8.75
N SER A 143 13.03 26.96 9.86
CA SER A 143 12.55 26.18 11.00
C SER A 143 11.33 26.81 11.67
N ALA A 144 11.20 28.14 11.67
CA ALA A 144 10.04 28.83 12.21
C ALA A 144 8.83 28.75 11.28
N ILE A 145 9.05 28.54 9.97
CA ILE A 145 7.98 28.39 8.98
C ILE A 145 7.43 26.97 8.96
N GLY A 146 8.28 25.95 9.11
CA GLY A 146 7.83 24.55 9.09
C GLY A 146 8.85 23.54 8.56
N ALA A 147 10.07 23.97 8.24
CA ALA A 147 11.15 23.09 7.79
C ALA A 147 12.32 23.11 8.79
N PRO A 148 12.25 22.36 9.91
CA PRO A 148 13.40 22.16 10.79
C PRO A 148 14.34 21.08 10.23
N GLY A 149 15.64 21.22 10.47
CA GLY A 149 16.65 20.19 10.20
C GLY A 149 16.73 19.77 8.73
N SER A 150 16.61 18.47 8.48
CA SER A 150 16.76 17.87 7.14
C SER A 150 15.50 17.92 6.27
N THR A 151 14.47 18.67 6.68
CA THR A 151 13.19 18.77 5.96
C THR A 151 13.39 19.49 4.63
N THR A 152 13.19 18.80 3.50
CA THR A 152 13.26 19.42 2.17
C THR A 152 11.97 20.14 1.79
N PHE A 153 12.05 21.15 0.93
CA PHE A 153 10.92 21.88 0.38
C PHE A 153 11.16 22.21 -1.10
N ASP A 154 10.07 22.39 -1.85
CA ASP A 154 10.08 22.85 -3.25
C ASP A 154 9.30 24.15 -3.44
N GLY A 155 8.63 24.67 -2.41
CA GLY A 155 7.89 25.92 -2.52
C GLY A 155 8.14 26.93 -1.40
N VAL A 156 8.25 28.20 -1.77
CA VAL A 156 8.24 29.36 -0.86
C VAL A 156 7.06 30.25 -1.21
N ILE A 157 6.20 30.53 -0.23
CA ILE A 157 4.95 31.28 -0.44
C ILE A 157 4.92 32.47 0.51
N LEU A 158 4.67 33.67 -0.03
CA LEU A 158 4.23 34.82 0.75
C LEU A 158 2.73 34.98 0.56
N GLN A 159 1.95 34.84 1.63
CA GLN A 159 0.50 34.73 1.55
C GLN A 159 -0.17 35.78 2.42
N ALA A 160 -1.31 36.30 1.95
CA ALA A 160 -2.18 37.16 2.74
C ALA A 160 -2.55 36.46 4.07
N GLY A 161 -2.32 37.15 5.19
CA GLY A 161 -2.60 36.65 6.53
C GLY A 161 -4.06 36.84 6.98
N SER A 162 -4.95 37.25 6.06
CA SER A 162 -6.36 37.47 6.34
C SER A 162 -7.22 37.25 5.09
N ALA A 163 -8.53 37.07 5.32
CA ALA A 163 -9.53 37.04 4.25
C ALA A 163 -9.89 38.44 3.71
N GLY A 164 -9.43 39.51 4.36
CA GLY A 164 -9.80 40.88 4.04
C GLY A 164 -9.05 41.43 2.83
N ASN A 165 -9.56 42.51 2.27
CA ASN A 165 -8.89 43.28 1.24
C ASN A 165 -7.77 44.13 1.86
N GLN A 166 -6.53 43.99 1.40
CA GLN A 166 -5.35 44.67 1.89
C GLN A 166 -4.66 45.39 0.74
N ALA A 167 -4.26 46.64 0.94
CA ALA A 167 -3.57 47.42 -0.08
C ALA A 167 -2.27 46.73 -0.57
N PRO A 168 -1.83 46.99 -1.81
CA PRO A 168 -0.70 46.29 -2.40
C PRO A 168 0.60 46.49 -1.60
N VAL A 169 1.46 45.49 -1.69
CA VAL A 169 2.82 45.50 -1.16
C VAL A 169 3.83 45.29 -2.30
N TRP A 170 5.07 45.68 -2.04
CA TRP A 170 6.18 45.41 -2.94
C TRP A 170 7.18 44.50 -2.27
N VAL A 171 7.63 43.47 -2.99
CA VAL A 171 8.58 42.46 -2.55
C VAL A 171 9.81 42.52 -3.46
N ASP A 172 10.99 42.58 -2.88
CA ASP A 172 12.25 42.68 -3.62
C ASP A 172 13.36 41.86 -2.94
N ALA A 173 14.43 41.55 -3.69
CA ALA A 173 15.62 40.83 -3.24
C ALA A 173 15.29 39.60 -2.39
N VAL A 174 14.52 38.67 -2.97
CA VAL A 174 14.08 37.42 -2.32
C VAL A 174 15.18 36.39 -2.45
N GLU A 175 15.67 35.86 -1.34
CA GLU A 175 16.81 34.95 -1.32
C GLU A 175 16.75 33.98 -0.12
N LEU A 176 17.30 32.78 -0.31
CA LEU A 176 17.62 31.85 0.76
C LEU A 176 19.05 32.12 1.24
N LEU A 177 19.22 32.31 2.54
CA LEU A 177 20.53 32.56 3.13
C LEU A 177 21.23 31.27 3.55
N PRO A 178 22.55 31.19 3.38
CA PRO A 178 23.34 30.04 3.80
C PRO A 178 23.14 29.74 5.28
N ASN A 179 23.04 28.44 5.58
CA ASN A 179 23.15 27.94 6.95
C ASN A 179 24.60 28.20 7.41
N PRO A 180 24.83 29.00 8.47
CA PRO A 180 26.18 29.27 8.95
C PRO A 180 26.85 28.04 9.59
N ASN A 181 26.06 27.02 9.95
CA ASN A 181 26.53 25.77 10.55
C ASN A 181 25.91 24.58 9.80
N PRO A 182 26.28 24.35 8.52
CA PRO A 182 25.73 23.24 7.76
C PRO A 182 26.17 21.92 8.41
N PRO A 183 25.31 20.88 8.44
CA PRO A 183 25.75 19.56 8.86
C PRO A 183 26.90 19.09 7.95
N PRO A 184 27.83 18.29 8.49
CA PRO A 184 28.89 17.72 7.65
C PRO A 184 28.24 16.92 6.50
N PRO A 185 28.79 16.99 5.27
CA PRO A 185 28.30 16.20 4.17
C PRO A 185 28.19 14.72 4.56
N PRO A 186 27.17 13.98 4.08
CA PRO A 186 27.08 12.55 4.32
C PRO A 186 28.41 11.88 3.95
N GLY A 187 28.98 11.13 4.89
CA GLY A 187 30.19 10.36 4.63
C GLY A 187 29.96 9.31 3.54
N PRO A 188 31.01 8.85 2.84
CA PRO A 188 30.87 7.79 1.86
C PRO A 188 30.33 6.51 2.53
N VAL A 189 29.29 5.92 1.93
CA VAL A 189 28.80 4.59 2.32
C VAL A 189 29.65 3.54 1.60
N ALA A 190 30.44 2.78 2.36
CA ALA A 190 31.20 1.65 1.83
C ALA A 190 30.34 0.38 1.87
N ILE A 191 30.07 -0.22 0.72
CA ILE A 191 29.42 -1.54 0.60
C ILE A 191 30.50 -2.57 0.30
N ALA A 192 30.71 -3.51 1.23
CA ALA A 192 31.59 -4.65 1.02
C ALA A 192 30.77 -5.86 0.58
N ILE A 193 31.10 -6.44 -0.58
CA ILE A 193 30.48 -7.67 -1.08
C ILE A 193 31.54 -8.76 -1.12
N ASP A 194 31.41 -9.75 -0.23
CA ASP A 194 32.21 -10.96 -0.29
C ASP A 194 31.37 -12.10 -0.86
N ARG A 195 31.74 -12.57 -2.06
CA ARG A 195 31.05 -13.66 -2.76
C ARG A 195 31.29 -15.05 -2.13
N SER A 196 32.22 -15.15 -1.19
CA SER A 196 32.57 -16.40 -0.50
C SER A 196 31.79 -16.61 0.80
N LEU A 197 31.27 -15.54 1.42
CA LEU A 197 30.53 -15.59 2.67
C LEU A 197 29.02 -15.86 2.44
N ASP A 198 28.38 -16.51 3.42
CA ASP A 198 26.92 -16.71 3.52
C ASP A 198 26.20 -17.25 2.27
N ARG A 199 26.90 -18.07 1.48
CA ARG A 199 26.32 -18.68 0.27
C ARG A 199 25.14 -19.58 0.62
N ARG A 200 23.96 -19.19 0.14
CA ARG A 200 22.72 -20.00 0.18
C ARG A 200 22.05 -19.97 -1.18
N ALA A 201 21.41 -21.07 -1.57
CA ALA A 201 20.58 -21.08 -2.75
C ALA A 201 19.40 -20.10 -2.56
N ILE A 202 19.12 -19.32 -3.60
CA ILE A 202 17.90 -18.53 -3.67
C ILE A 202 16.89 -19.41 -4.36
N ASP A 203 15.85 -19.82 -3.63
CA ASP A 203 14.74 -20.55 -4.22
C ASP A 203 13.99 -19.60 -5.18
N PRO A 204 13.95 -19.87 -6.49
CA PRO A 204 13.31 -18.98 -7.44
C PRO A 204 11.82 -18.79 -7.13
N ARG A 205 11.18 -19.73 -6.43
CA ARG A 205 9.75 -19.69 -6.11
C ARG A 205 9.35 -18.50 -5.22
N ILE A 206 10.32 -17.79 -4.62
CA ILE A 206 10.05 -16.52 -3.90
C ILE A 206 9.54 -15.40 -4.83
N TYR A 207 9.74 -15.52 -6.15
CA TYR A 207 9.29 -14.57 -7.16
C TYR A 207 7.94 -14.96 -7.79
N GLY A 208 7.15 -15.78 -7.09
CA GLY A 208 5.84 -16.21 -7.56
C GLY A 208 4.76 -15.12 -7.46
N VAL A 209 3.68 -15.32 -8.22
CA VAL A 209 2.52 -14.41 -8.24
C VAL A 209 1.21 -15.17 -8.04
N ASN A 210 0.12 -14.46 -7.73
CA ASN A 210 -1.23 -15.02 -7.83
C ASN A 210 -1.82 -14.63 -9.19
N PHE A 211 -2.52 -15.57 -9.84
CA PHE A 211 -3.13 -15.35 -11.16
C PHE A 211 -2.17 -14.66 -12.16
N GLY A 212 -2.65 -13.70 -12.94
CA GLY A 212 -1.88 -12.95 -13.94
C GLY A 212 -2.17 -13.41 -15.36
N ASP A 213 -2.04 -12.50 -16.32
CA ASP A 213 -2.27 -12.78 -17.73
C ASP A 213 -1.10 -13.55 -18.36
N THR A 214 -1.41 -14.32 -19.40
CA THR A 214 -0.48 -15.21 -20.09
C THR A 214 0.64 -14.47 -20.79
N ALA A 215 0.38 -13.26 -21.32
CA ALA A 215 1.39 -12.47 -22.00
C ALA A 215 2.45 -11.96 -21.00
N LEU A 216 2.02 -11.47 -19.85
CA LEU A 216 2.90 -11.02 -18.77
C LEU A 216 3.67 -12.20 -18.18
N HIS A 217 3.01 -13.35 -17.99
CA HIS A 217 3.68 -14.58 -17.57
C HIS A 217 4.80 -14.99 -18.54
N ASN A 218 4.54 -14.97 -19.85
CA ASN A 218 5.53 -15.29 -20.87
C ASN A 218 6.67 -14.26 -20.93
N SER A 219 6.43 -13.01 -20.52
CA SER A 219 7.47 -11.97 -20.50
C SER A 219 8.35 -12.00 -19.24
N LEU A 220 7.77 -12.33 -18.09
CA LEU A 220 8.44 -12.28 -16.79
C LEU A 220 8.93 -13.66 -16.32
N HIS A 221 8.45 -14.73 -16.93
CA HIS A 221 8.76 -16.12 -16.60
C HIS A 221 8.59 -16.42 -15.11
N TRP A 222 7.41 -16.11 -14.57
CA TRP A 222 7.14 -16.34 -13.15
C TRP A 222 7.37 -17.81 -12.78
N PRO A 223 8.27 -18.11 -11.83
CA PRO A 223 8.61 -19.49 -11.50
C PRO A 223 7.44 -20.23 -10.82
N VAL A 224 6.51 -19.49 -10.22
CA VAL A 224 5.29 -20.03 -9.61
C VAL A 224 4.10 -19.13 -9.86
N ARG A 225 2.94 -19.71 -10.19
CA ARG A 225 1.65 -19.02 -10.22
C ARG A 225 0.68 -19.71 -9.26
N ARG A 226 -0.01 -18.93 -8.43
CA ARG A 226 -0.98 -19.45 -7.45
C ARG A 226 -2.42 -19.24 -7.90
N TRP A 227 -3.15 -20.35 -8.01
CA TRP A 227 -4.62 -20.40 -8.01
C TRP A 227 -5.09 -20.40 -6.56
N GLY A 228 -5.48 -19.23 -6.05
CA GLY A 228 -5.85 -19.08 -4.64
C GLY A 228 -6.69 -17.85 -4.34
N GLY A 229 -6.90 -17.54 -3.05
CA GLY A 229 -7.76 -16.44 -2.61
C GLY A 229 -9.20 -16.89 -2.33
N ASN A 230 -10.03 -15.97 -1.82
CA ASN A 230 -11.37 -16.24 -1.29
C ASN A 230 -12.24 -17.11 -2.21
N SER A 231 -12.38 -16.74 -3.48
CA SER A 231 -13.22 -17.50 -4.43
C SER A 231 -12.78 -18.96 -4.63
N THR A 232 -11.49 -19.27 -4.42
CA THR A 232 -10.96 -20.64 -4.63
C THR A 232 -11.28 -21.60 -3.48
N THR A 233 -11.57 -21.09 -2.28
CA THR A 233 -12.15 -21.87 -1.17
C THR A 233 -13.46 -22.53 -1.58
N ARG A 234 -14.20 -21.90 -2.50
CA ARG A 234 -15.50 -22.35 -2.99
C ARG A 234 -15.50 -22.47 -4.52
N TYR A 235 -14.53 -23.18 -5.08
CA TYR A 235 -14.49 -23.51 -6.51
C TYR A 235 -14.92 -24.96 -6.78
N ASN A 236 -15.82 -25.15 -7.74
CA ASN A 236 -16.22 -26.45 -8.23
C ASN A 236 -15.58 -26.73 -9.60
N TRP A 237 -14.50 -27.50 -9.61
CA TRP A 237 -13.72 -27.85 -10.80
C TRP A 237 -14.50 -28.69 -11.84
N ARG A 238 -15.54 -29.43 -11.41
CA ARG A 238 -16.33 -30.28 -12.30
C ARG A 238 -17.19 -29.47 -13.26
N VAL A 239 -17.66 -28.32 -12.79
CA VAL A 239 -18.59 -27.45 -13.52
C VAL A 239 -18.06 -26.03 -13.70
N ASP A 240 -16.80 -25.75 -13.32
CA ASP A 240 -16.13 -24.45 -13.45
C ASP A 240 -16.97 -23.26 -12.95
N VAL A 241 -17.47 -23.41 -11.72
CA VAL A 241 -18.25 -22.41 -10.98
C VAL A 241 -17.53 -22.10 -9.67
N HIS A 242 -17.37 -20.83 -9.33
CA HIS A 242 -16.91 -20.42 -8.01
C HIS A 242 -17.99 -19.65 -7.26
N ASN A 243 -17.92 -19.63 -5.93
CA ASN A 243 -18.66 -18.66 -5.12
C ASN A 243 -17.78 -17.45 -4.82
N THR A 244 -18.30 -16.23 -4.96
CA THR A 244 -17.59 -14.97 -4.71
C THR A 244 -17.44 -14.62 -3.24
N ALA A 245 -17.99 -15.44 -2.33
CA ALA A 245 -17.93 -15.18 -0.89
C ALA A 245 -18.53 -13.81 -0.54
N SER A 246 -18.14 -13.22 0.58
CA SER A 246 -18.55 -11.87 0.95
C SER A 246 -17.97 -10.78 0.03
N ASP A 247 -16.98 -11.10 -0.81
CA ASP A 247 -16.38 -10.13 -1.74
C ASP A 247 -17.41 -9.59 -2.73
N TYR A 248 -18.41 -10.42 -3.08
CA TYR A 248 -19.48 -10.01 -3.97
C TYR A 248 -20.78 -10.81 -3.75
N PHE A 249 -21.57 -10.43 -2.75
CA PHE A 249 -22.94 -10.93 -2.51
C PHE A 249 -23.11 -12.47 -2.41
N PHE A 250 -22.07 -13.22 -2.04
CA PHE A 250 -22.10 -14.68 -1.84
C PHE A 250 -22.64 -15.45 -3.06
N GLN A 251 -22.25 -15.01 -4.24
CA GLN A 251 -22.80 -15.47 -5.51
C GLN A 251 -22.00 -16.62 -6.11
N ASN A 252 -22.70 -17.63 -6.63
CA ASN A 252 -22.10 -18.52 -7.60
C ASN A 252 -21.98 -17.79 -8.94
N ILE A 253 -20.75 -17.63 -9.42
CA ILE A 253 -20.43 -17.08 -10.72
C ILE A 253 -19.93 -18.19 -11.62
N VAL A 254 -20.48 -18.21 -12.84
CA VAL A 254 -20.23 -19.23 -13.83
C VAL A 254 -19.17 -18.73 -14.80
N ALA A 255 -18.15 -19.52 -15.05
CA ALA A 255 -17.18 -19.21 -16.09
C ALA A 255 -17.85 -19.29 -17.49
N PRO A 256 -17.16 -18.86 -18.57
CA PRO A 256 -17.52 -19.28 -19.92
C PRO A 256 -17.51 -20.82 -20.05
N ASP A 257 -18.44 -21.39 -20.80
CA ASP A 257 -18.55 -22.85 -20.97
C ASP A 257 -17.72 -23.33 -22.17
N PRO A 258 -16.68 -24.16 -21.97
CA PRO A 258 -15.90 -24.75 -23.05
C PRO A 258 -16.62 -25.94 -23.74
N GLY A 259 -17.80 -26.34 -23.25
CA GLY A 259 -18.60 -27.46 -23.76
C GLY A 259 -18.02 -28.85 -23.47
N THR A 260 -16.90 -28.93 -22.74
CA THR A 260 -16.13 -30.16 -22.51
C THR A 260 -15.74 -30.34 -21.04
N LEU A 261 -16.39 -29.60 -20.13
CA LEU A 261 -16.11 -29.63 -18.70
C LEU A 261 -16.09 -31.06 -18.12
N PRO A 262 -15.18 -31.36 -17.18
CA PRO A 262 -14.24 -30.44 -16.54
C PRO A 262 -13.08 -29.98 -17.42
N HIS A 263 -12.87 -30.61 -18.59
CA HIS A 263 -11.81 -30.23 -19.51
C HIS A 263 -12.01 -28.80 -20.03
N GLY A 264 -10.91 -28.03 -20.06
CA GLY A 264 -10.93 -26.65 -20.53
C GLY A 264 -11.57 -25.68 -19.54
N SER A 265 -11.81 -26.09 -18.28
CA SER A 265 -12.16 -25.18 -17.19
C SER A 265 -11.12 -24.07 -17.03
N GLN A 266 -11.48 -22.94 -16.40
CA GLN A 266 -10.55 -21.85 -16.13
C GLN A 266 -9.33 -22.32 -15.32
N PHE A 267 -9.53 -23.25 -14.38
CA PHE A 267 -8.43 -23.87 -13.67
C PHE A 267 -7.52 -24.68 -14.61
N ASP A 268 -8.10 -25.45 -15.52
CA ASP A 268 -7.33 -26.24 -16.47
C ASP A 268 -6.46 -25.36 -17.37
N VAL A 269 -7.04 -24.28 -17.90
CA VAL A 269 -6.32 -23.27 -18.69
C VAL A 269 -5.19 -22.64 -17.88
N PHE A 270 -5.45 -22.25 -16.63
CA PHE A 270 -4.44 -21.68 -15.75
C PHE A 270 -3.24 -22.62 -15.54
N VAL A 271 -3.50 -23.92 -15.33
CA VAL A 271 -2.45 -24.93 -15.18
C VAL A 271 -1.64 -25.07 -16.46
N ASP A 272 -2.31 -25.22 -17.60
CA ASP A 272 -1.67 -25.45 -18.90
C ASP A 272 -0.79 -24.26 -19.31
N GLU A 273 -1.29 -23.04 -19.13
CA GLU A 273 -0.53 -21.81 -19.39
C GLU A 273 0.67 -21.65 -18.46
N THR A 274 0.53 -22.04 -17.19
CA THR A 274 1.65 -21.96 -16.23
C THR A 274 2.77 -22.92 -16.63
N PHE A 275 2.44 -24.15 -17.01
CA PHE A 275 3.44 -25.09 -17.51
C PHE A 275 4.05 -24.65 -18.85
N ALA A 276 3.23 -24.12 -19.77
CA ALA A 276 3.72 -23.61 -21.05
C ALA A 276 4.71 -22.45 -20.88
N GLY A 277 4.55 -21.62 -19.86
CA GLY A 277 5.50 -20.55 -19.50
C GLY A 277 6.72 -21.01 -18.68
N GLY A 278 6.83 -22.31 -18.37
CA GLY A 278 7.91 -22.90 -17.58
C GLY A 278 7.79 -22.71 -16.07
N GLY A 279 6.63 -22.26 -15.58
CA GLY A 279 6.34 -22.08 -14.15
C GLY A 279 5.67 -23.31 -13.53
N GLU A 280 5.55 -23.27 -12.19
CA GLU A 280 4.80 -24.28 -11.43
C GLU A 280 3.48 -23.72 -10.89
N PRO A 281 2.35 -24.40 -11.10
CA PRO A 281 1.08 -23.98 -10.51
C PRO A 281 0.97 -24.42 -9.04
N ILE A 282 0.45 -23.54 -8.19
CA ILE A 282 -0.10 -23.87 -6.87
C ILE A 282 -1.62 -23.98 -6.99
N LEU A 283 -2.16 -25.14 -6.62
CA LEU A 283 -3.60 -25.39 -6.57
C LEU A 283 -4.12 -25.23 -5.13
N THR A 284 -5.06 -24.33 -4.91
CA THR A 284 -5.85 -24.29 -3.67
C THR A 284 -6.97 -25.33 -3.71
N VAL A 285 -7.00 -26.24 -2.73
CA VAL A 285 -8.05 -27.25 -2.57
C VAL A 285 -8.95 -26.92 -1.37
N PRO A 286 -10.27 -27.14 -1.45
CA PRO A 286 -11.19 -26.73 -0.40
C PRO A 286 -11.08 -27.61 0.85
N LEU A 287 -10.91 -26.98 2.01
CA LEU A 287 -11.09 -27.57 3.35
C LEU A 287 -12.46 -27.23 3.95
N ILE A 288 -13.11 -26.15 3.50
CA ILE A 288 -14.36 -25.63 4.09
C ILE A 288 -15.53 -26.63 4.04
N GLY A 289 -15.47 -27.63 3.14
CA GLY A 289 -16.42 -28.75 3.07
C GLY A 289 -17.65 -28.47 2.21
N TYR A 290 -17.69 -27.33 1.52
CA TYR A 290 -18.75 -26.98 0.58
C TYR A 290 -18.16 -26.47 -0.74
N THR A 291 -18.83 -26.76 -1.85
CA THR A 291 -18.50 -26.20 -3.17
C THR A 291 -19.79 -25.80 -3.89
N PRO A 292 -19.77 -24.88 -4.87
CA PRO A 292 -20.94 -24.56 -5.67
C PRO A 292 -21.66 -25.78 -6.25
N ARG A 293 -22.99 -25.72 -6.35
CA ARG A 293 -23.80 -26.79 -6.93
C ARG A 293 -23.43 -27.06 -8.39
N GLU A 294 -23.58 -28.32 -8.79
CA GLU A 294 -23.34 -28.80 -10.16
C GLU A 294 -24.57 -28.62 -11.09
N ASP A 295 -25.71 -28.19 -10.55
CA ASP A 295 -26.99 -28.19 -11.25
C ASP A 295 -27.15 -26.99 -12.21
N GLY A 296 -26.61 -27.16 -13.41
CA GLY A 296 -26.97 -26.39 -14.60
C GLY A 296 -26.19 -25.09 -14.82
N ARG A 297 -25.04 -24.90 -14.15
CA ARG A 297 -24.21 -23.68 -14.24
C ARG A 297 -25.08 -22.42 -14.18
N VAL A 298 -25.81 -22.28 -13.08
CA VAL A 298 -26.74 -21.18 -12.83
C VAL A 298 -26.16 -20.22 -11.81
N LYS A 299 -26.34 -18.91 -12.02
CA LYS A 299 -26.05 -17.88 -11.02
C LYS A 299 -26.95 -18.08 -9.80
N ARG A 300 -26.36 -18.17 -8.61
CA ARG A 300 -27.06 -18.39 -7.32
C ARG A 300 -26.49 -17.44 -6.28
N TRP A 301 -27.18 -17.23 -5.16
CA TRP A 301 -26.70 -16.38 -4.06
C TRP A 301 -27.11 -16.95 -2.71
N GLY A 302 -26.22 -16.87 -1.72
CA GLY A 302 -26.42 -17.48 -0.39
C GLY A 302 -27.48 -16.78 0.46
N PHE A 303 -27.76 -15.51 0.16
CA PHE A 303 -28.70 -14.67 0.92
C PHE A 303 -29.77 -14.04 0.01
N SER A 304 -30.72 -14.85 -0.46
CA SER A 304 -31.89 -14.37 -1.22
C SER A 304 -32.76 -13.44 -0.38
N GLN A 305 -33.07 -12.24 -0.88
CA GLN A 305 -34.00 -11.32 -0.20
C GLN A 305 -35.44 -11.85 -0.21
N ALA A 306 -35.86 -12.55 -1.25
CA ALA A 306 -37.14 -13.20 -1.36
C ALA A 306 -37.30 -14.33 -0.35
N LYS A 307 -36.21 -15.03 0.01
CA LYS A 307 -36.20 -16.11 1.00
C LYS A 307 -36.00 -15.63 2.43
N TYR A 308 -35.05 -14.72 2.65
CA TYR A 308 -34.60 -14.32 4.00
C TYR A 308 -35.09 -12.93 4.43
N GLY A 309 -35.83 -12.24 3.57
CA GLY A 309 -36.31 -10.87 3.79
C GLY A 309 -35.31 -9.81 3.32
N ALA A 310 -35.74 -8.55 3.45
CA ALA A 310 -34.96 -7.41 2.97
C ALA A 310 -33.57 -7.32 3.62
N GLN A 311 -32.61 -6.80 2.88
CA GLN A 311 -31.21 -6.69 3.31
C GLN A 311 -30.69 -5.27 3.10
N THR A 312 -29.57 -4.92 3.73
CA THR A 312 -29.06 -3.54 3.66
C THR A 312 -28.63 -3.16 2.26
N LEU A 313 -28.13 -4.11 1.48
CA LEU A 313 -27.78 -3.93 0.07
C LEU A 313 -28.12 -5.19 -0.75
N ASP A 314 -28.26 -5.02 -2.05
CA ASP A 314 -28.27 -6.09 -3.04
C ASP A 314 -27.49 -5.69 -4.29
N GLU A 315 -27.22 -6.67 -5.14
CA GLU A 315 -26.40 -6.47 -6.34
C GLU A 315 -26.93 -5.35 -7.25
N CYS A 316 -28.25 -5.22 -7.43
CA CYS A 316 -28.79 -4.15 -8.26
C CYS A 316 -28.65 -2.78 -7.60
N ARG A 317 -28.96 -2.68 -6.29
CA ARG A 317 -28.80 -1.42 -5.55
C ARG A 317 -27.33 -0.97 -5.43
N PHE A 318 -26.37 -1.90 -5.48
CA PHE A 318 -24.94 -1.56 -5.52
C PHE A 318 -24.57 -0.67 -6.72
N TYR A 319 -25.24 -0.84 -7.87
CA TYR A 319 -25.03 -0.04 -9.08
C TYR A 319 -26.04 1.10 -9.27
N ALA A 320 -26.82 1.44 -8.23
CA ALA A 320 -27.77 2.55 -8.32
C ALA A 320 -27.06 3.88 -8.65
N PRO A 321 -27.69 4.78 -9.43
CA PRO A 321 -29.07 4.69 -9.94
C PRO A 321 -29.23 3.89 -11.24
N ASN A 322 -28.14 3.37 -11.83
CA ASN A 322 -28.13 2.74 -13.15
C ASN A 322 -27.74 1.25 -13.07
N PRO A 323 -28.59 0.39 -12.50
CA PRO A 323 -28.30 -1.02 -12.37
C PRO A 323 -28.10 -1.68 -13.74
N PRO A 324 -27.06 -2.50 -13.93
CA PRO A 324 -26.87 -3.23 -15.17
C PRO A 324 -27.96 -4.29 -15.33
N PRO A 325 -28.35 -4.65 -16.57
CA PRO A 325 -29.47 -5.57 -16.81
C PRO A 325 -29.24 -7.01 -16.31
N TRP A 326 -28.00 -7.37 -15.95
CA TRP A 326 -27.61 -8.69 -15.44
C TRP A 326 -27.59 -8.77 -13.90
N CYS A 327 -27.82 -7.67 -13.19
CA CYS A 327 -27.86 -7.70 -11.73
C CYS A 327 -29.12 -8.43 -11.25
N SER A 328 -29.05 -9.00 -10.04
CA SER A 328 -30.19 -9.59 -9.35
C SER A 328 -30.50 -8.79 -8.09
N GLY A 329 -31.66 -8.14 -8.06
CA GLY A 329 -32.16 -7.47 -6.84
C GLY A 329 -32.48 -8.45 -5.71
N ASP A 330 -32.54 -9.75 -6.00
CA ASP A 330 -32.73 -10.77 -4.98
C ASP A 330 -31.41 -11.18 -4.29
N SER A 331 -30.26 -10.85 -4.88
CA SER A 331 -28.94 -11.20 -4.32
C SER A 331 -28.51 -10.21 -3.25
N GLY A 332 -28.84 -10.49 -1.99
CA GLY A 332 -28.51 -9.63 -0.86
C GLY A 332 -27.10 -9.83 -0.28
N ASP A 333 -26.66 -8.87 0.53
CA ASP A 333 -25.33 -8.80 1.17
C ASP A 333 -25.19 -9.60 2.47
N GLY A 334 -26.25 -10.31 2.87
CA GLY A 334 -26.36 -11.06 4.12
C GLY A 334 -26.45 -10.18 5.37
N ARG A 335 -26.74 -8.87 5.23
CA ARG A 335 -26.84 -7.90 6.32
C ARG A 335 -28.26 -7.35 6.40
N CYS A 336 -28.72 -7.01 7.59
CA CYS A 336 -30.12 -6.59 7.78
C CYS A 336 -30.26 -5.55 8.90
N THR A 337 -31.39 -4.87 8.92
CA THR A 337 -31.83 -4.06 10.07
C THR A 337 -33.21 -4.52 10.49
N GLY A 338 -33.53 -4.46 11.79
CA GLY A 338 -34.87 -4.87 12.26
C GLY A 338 -36.01 -4.00 11.70
N VAL A 339 -35.70 -2.80 11.20
CA VAL A 339 -36.67 -1.91 10.54
C VAL A 339 -36.92 -2.36 9.10
N ALA A 340 -35.86 -2.64 8.33
CA ALA A 340 -36.01 -3.07 6.94
C ALA A 340 -36.47 -4.52 6.82
N ASN A 341 -36.02 -5.38 7.74
CA ASN A 341 -36.35 -6.79 7.81
C ASN A 341 -36.91 -7.13 9.19
N PRO A 342 -38.23 -7.06 9.37
CA PRO A 342 -38.86 -7.36 10.65
C PRO A 342 -38.93 -8.86 10.92
N ASN A 343 -38.35 -9.74 10.09
CA ASN A 343 -38.36 -11.19 10.31
C ASN A 343 -37.35 -11.56 11.40
N PRO A 344 -37.79 -11.90 12.62
CA PRO A 344 -36.89 -12.20 13.73
C PRO A 344 -36.21 -13.57 13.58
N THR A 345 -36.64 -14.38 12.61
CA THR A 345 -36.06 -15.71 12.34
C THR A 345 -34.70 -15.57 11.69
N TYR A 346 -34.58 -14.67 10.72
CA TYR A 346 -33.39 -14.54 9.89
C TYR A 346 -32.57 -13.30 10.24
N CYS A 347 -33.19 -12.18 10.66
CA CYS A 347 -32.46 -10.96 10.98
C CYS A 347 -32.10 -10.90 12.47
N ILE A 348 -30.88 -11.29 12.82
CA ILE A 348 -30.39 -11.33 14.21
C ILE A 348 -29.05 -10.60 14.29
N GLY A 349 -28.95 -9.61 15.18
CA GLY A 349 -27.68 -8.90 15.40
C GLY A 349 -27.16 -8.10 14.20
N GLY A 350 -28.03 -7.74 13.25
CA GLY A 350 -27.65 -7.01 12.03
C GLY A 350 -27.19 -7.92 10.87
N GLU A 351 -27.33 -9.23 11.03
CA GLU A 351 -26.96 -10.24 10.03
C GLU A 351 -28.15 -11.11 9.66
N ILE A 352 -28.18 -11.56 8.40
CA ILE A 352 -28.97 -12.73 8.03
C ILE A 352 -28.28 -13.97 8.58
N VAL A 353 -28.98 -14.74 9.41
CA VAL A 353 -28.52 -15.99 10.02
C VAL A 353 -29.46 -17.13 9.66
N GLY A 354 -29.00 -18.38 9.78
CA GLY A 354 -29.83 -19.56 9.51
C GLY A 354 -30.19 -19.75 8.03
N ASN A 355 -29.43 -19.13 7.11
CA ASN A 355 -29.55 -19.42 5.70
C ASN A 355 -29.14 -20.88 5.41
N ASP A 356 -29.69 -21.45 4.35
CA ASP A 356 -29.42 -22.81 3.92
C ASP A 356 -28.19 -22.84 3.00
N PRO A 357 -27.07 -23.50 3.39
CA PRO A 357 -25.92 -23.68 2.50
C PRO A 357 -26.27 -24.31 1.15
N ALA A 358 -27.35 -25.10 1.09
CA ALA A 358 -27.82 -25.75 -0.13
C ALA A 358 -28.38 -24.76 -1.18
N ASP A 359 -28.58 -23.49 -0.85
CA ASP A 359 -28.98 -22.48 -1.84
C ASP A 359 -27.91 -22.27 -2.91
N THR A 360 -26.63 -22.34 -2.51
CA THR A 360 -25.49 -22.17 -3.41
C THR A 360 -24.63 -23.42 -3.51
N SER A 361 -24.71 -24.35 -2.56
CA SER A 361 -23.63 -25.31 -2.31
C SER A 361 -24.07 -26.77 -2.23
N ILE A 362 -23.12 -27.67 -2.45
CA ILE A 362 -23.20 -29.08 -2.06
C ILE A 362 -22.07 -29.41 -1.08
N PRO A 363 -22.26 -30.35 -0.14
CA PRO A 363 -21.19 -30.81 0.74
C PRO A 363 -20.15 -31.61 -0.05
N ILE A 364 -18.88 -31.48 0.32
CA ILE A 364 -17.75 -32.20 -0.26
C ILE A 364 -16.80 -32.70 0.83
N GLY A 365 -15.93 -33.64 0.45
CA GLY A 365 -14.90 -34.18 1.32
C GLY A 365 -13.65 -34.59 0.53
N ALA A 366 -12.83 -35.46 1.13
CA ALA A 366 -11.57 -35.90 0.56
C ALA A 366 -11.67 -36.42 -0.88
N SER A 367 -12.74 -37.17 -1.21
CA SER A 367 -12.94 -37.70 -2.57
C SER A 367 -13.03 -36.61 -3.64
N PHE A 368 -13.66 -35.47 -3.33
CA PHE A 368 -13.74 -34.35 -4.26
C PHE A 368 -12.35 -33.81 -4.64
N VAL A 369 -11.43 -33.77 -3.67
CA VAL A 369 -10.04 -33.34 -3.86
C VAL A 369 -9.23 -34.42 -4.60
N THR A 370 -9.36 -35.69 -4.23
CA THR A 370 -8.61 -36.78 -4.89
C THR A 370 -9.09 -37.03 -6.32
N ASP A 371 -10.38 -36.86 -6.60
CA ASP A 371 -10.91 -36.90 -7.96
C ASP A 371 -10.33 -35.75 -8.80
N TRP A 372 -10.21 -34.55 -8.21
CA TRP A 372 -9.57 -33.41 -8.89
C TRP A 372 -8.10 -33.70 -9.19
N MET A 373 -7.37 -34.28 -8.23
CA MET A 373 -5.98 -34.73 -8.47
C MET A 373 -5.91 -35.72 -9.63
N GLY A 374 -6.83 -36.69 -9.69
CA GLY A 374 -6.92 -37.65 -10.80
C GLY A 374 -7.18 -36.97 -12.15
N HIS A 375 -8.11 -36.02 -12.21
CA HIS A 375 -8.37 -35.21 -13.41
C HIS A 375 -7.12 -34.49 -13.88
N VAL A 376 -6.47 -33.73 -12.99
CA VAL A 376 -5.26 -32.96 -13.34
C VAL A 376 -4.12 -33.87 -13.76
N ALA A 377 -3.89 -34.96 -13.02
CA ALA A 377 -2.84 -35.91 -13.35
C ALA A 377 -3.05 -36.58 -14.72
N SER A 378 -4.31 -36.79 -15.14
CA SER A 378 -4.61 -37.31 -16.47
C SER A 378 -4.24 -36.34 -17.60
N ARG A 379 -4.16 -35.03 -17.31
CA ARG A 379 -3.83 -33.99 -18.29
C ARG A 379 -2.34 -33.63 -18.30
N VAL A 380 -1.74 -33.44 -17.12
CA VAL A 380 -0.37 -32.89 -16.99
C VAL A 380 0.59 -33.80 -16.22
N GLY A 381 0.16 -35.01 -15.87
CA GLY A 381 0.92 -35.96 -15.06
C GLY A 381 0.77 -35.73 -13.55
N SER A 382 1.07 -36.77 -12.78
CA SER A 382 1.14 -36.71 -11.31
C SER A 382 2.36 -35.90 -10.82
N ALA A 383 2.40 -35.53 -9.54
CA ALA A 383 3.54 -34.83 -8.95
C ALA A 383 4.84 -35.66 -9.09
N GLY A 384 4.75 -36.98 -8.91
CA GLY A 384 5.87 -37.91 -9.09
C GLY A 384 6.38 -38.02 -10.54
N GLN A 385 5.58 -37.57 -11.52
CA GLN A 385 5.91 -37.57 -12.95
C GLN A 385 6.29 -36.17 -13.45
N GLY A 386 6.45 -35.20 -12.56
CA GLY A 386 6.78 -33.82 -12.92
C GLY A 386 5.58 -32.93 -13.26
N GLY A 387 4.35 -33.41 -13.02
CA GLY A 387 3.12 -32.62 -13.16
C GLY A 387 2.81 -31.76 -11.94
N LEU A 388 1.53 -31.44 -11.72
CA LEU A 388 1.11 -30.55 -10.64
C LEU A 388 1.47 -31.15 -9.27
N ARG A 389 2.25 -30.41 -8.49
CA ARG A 389 2.79 -30.89 -7.20
C ARG A 389 2.51 -30.02 -5.99
N LEU A 390 2.09 -28.76 -6.15
CA LEU A 390 1.94 -27.82 -5.04
C LEU A 390 0.45 -27.62 -4.72
N PHE A 391 0.04 -28.02 -3.51
CA PHE A 391 -1.35 -27.97 -3.05
C PHE A 391 -1.47 -27.08 -1.81
N ALA A 392 -2.17 -25.96 -1.92
CA ALA A 392 -2.54 -25.11 -0.79
C ALA A 392 -3.85 -25.63 -0.18
N LEU A 393 -3.86 -25.85 1.13
CA LEU A 393 -5.02 -26.33 1.86
C LEU A 393 -5.90 -25.14 2.23
N ASP A 394 -6.87 -24.86 1.35
CA ASP A 394 -7.81 -23.74 1.39
C ASP A 394 -7.14 -22.35 1.38
N ASN A 395 -7.85 -21.34 1.87
CA ASN A 395 -7.43 -19.96 1.94
C ASN A 395 -8.05 -19.32 3.19
N GLU A 396 -7.20 -18.83 4.08
CA GLU A 396 -7.59 -17.93 5.18
C GLU A 396 -8.70 -18.50 6.07
N ALA A 397 -8.55 -19.76 6.48
CA ALA A 397 -9.61 -20.52 7.15
C ALA A 397 -10.19 -19.85 8.41
N MET A 398 -9.38 -19.05 9.11
CA MET A 398 -9.83 -18.26 10.26
C MET A 398 -10.81 -17.13 9.91
N LEU A 399 -10.95 -16.76 8.64
CA LEU A 399 -11.93 -15.77 8.17
C LEU A 399 -13.18 -16.42 7.58
N TRP A 400 -13.31 -17.76 7.54
CA TRP A 400 -14.48 -18.41 6.94
C TRP A 400 -15.81 -17.91 7.54
N ASN A 401 -15.86 -17.60 8.83
CA ASN A 401 -17.03 -17.04 9.51
C ASN A 401 -17.41 -15.61 9.12
N SER A 402 -16.55 -14.94 8.37
CA SER A 402 -16.81 -13.64 7.76
C SER A 402 -16.93 -13.78 6.24
N THR A 403 -15.85 -14.26 5.61
CA THR A 403 -15.71 -14.36 4.15
C THR A 403 -16.71 -15.34 3.56
N HIS A 404 -16.91 -16.51 4.18
CA HIS A 404 -17.80 -17.58 3.70
C HIS A 404 -18.94 -17.84 4.70
N ARG A 405 -19.44 -16.77 5.31
CA ARG A 405 -20.48 -16.83 6.35
C ARG A 405 -21.77 -17.51 5.90
N ASP A 406 -22.04 -17.52 4.59
CA ASP A 406 -23.17 -18.24 3.99
C ASP A 406 -23.10 -19.78 4.19
N VAL A 407 -21.92 -20.35 4.43
CA VAL A 407 -21.76 -21.80 4.65
C VAL A 407 -20.99 -22.19 5.91
N HIS A 408 -20.19 -21.29 6.47
CA HIS A 408 -19.42 -21.53 7.68
C HIS A 408 -19.52 -20.32 8.61
N PRO A 409 -20.69 -20.00 9.21
CA PRO A 409 -20.88 -18.79 10.01
C PRO A 409 -20.27 -18.84 11.41
N ALA A 410 -19.91 -20.03 11.91
CA ALA A 410 -19.31 -20.18 13.23
C ALA A 410 -17.80 -19.95 13.14
N PRO A 411 -17.16 -19.23 14.08
CA PRO A 411 -15.71 -19.10 14.11
C PRO A 411 -15.03 -20.47 14.13
N LEU A 412 -14.12 -20.70 13.17
CA LEU A 412 -13.31 -21.91 13.10
C LEU A 412 -12.46 -22.05 14.36
N ASP A 413 -12.40 -23.24 14.96
CA ASP A 413 -11.49 -23.54 16.06
C ASP A 413 -10.28 -24.38 15.61
N TYR A 414 -9.30 -24.54 16.51
CA TYR A 414 -8.09 -25.31 16.20
C TYR A 414 -8.35 -26.79 15.94
N ASP A 415 -9.33 -27.40 16.61
CA ASP A 415 -9.64 -28.82 16.47
C ASP A 415 -10.27 -29.09 15.10
N GLU A 416 -11.19 -28.22 14.67
CA GLU A 416 -11.80 -28.26 13.35
C GLU A 416 -10.77 -28.03 12.24
N LEU A 417 -9.94 -26.98 12.35
CA LEU A 417 -8.89 -26.70 11.37
C LEU A 417 -7.92 -27.88 11.25
N TRP A 418 -7.45 -28.43 12.38
CA TRP A 418 -6.56 -29.58 12.40
C TRP A 418 -7.21 -30.82 11.77
N SER A 419 -8.44 -31.14 12.18
CA SER A 419 -9.16 -32.32 11.69
C SER A 419 -9.37 -32.28 10.17
N ARG A 420 -9.81 -31.13 9.63
CA ARG A 420 -9.96 -30.92 8.19
C ARG A 420 -8.62 -31.01 7.45
N THR A 421 -7.59 -30.36 7.99
CA THR A 421 -6.23 -30.38 7.43
C THR A 421 -5.70 -31.80 7.33
N VAL A 422 -5.73 -32.57 8.42
CA VAL A 422 -5.22 -33.95 8.45
C VAL A 422 -6.02 -34.83 7.49
N THR A 423 -7.34 -34.70 7.46
CA THR A 423 -8.21 -35.50 6.58
C THR A 423 -7.84 -35.30 5.11
N ILE A 424 -7.78 -34.04 4.65
CA ILE A 424 -7.51 -33.73 3.25
C ILE A 424 -6.04 -33.94 2.89
N ALA A 425 -5.09 -33.52 3.73
CA ALA A 425 -3.66 -33.74 3.48
C ALA A 425 -3.31 -35.24 3.42
N SER A 426 -3.90 -36.07 4.28
CA SER A 426 -3.69 -37.51 4.24
C SER A 426 -4.23 -38.14 2.95
N ALA A 427 -5.40 -37.70 2.49
CA ALA A 427 -5.97 -38.16 1.22
C ALA A 427 -5.11 -37.75 0.01
N ILE A 428 -4.60 -36.51 0.00
CA ILE A 428 -3.66 -36.03 -1.02
C ILE A 428 -2.41 -36.91 -1.04
N LYS A 429 -1.79 -37.13 0.13
CA LYS A 429 -0.57 -37.94 0.26
C LYS A 429 -0.77 -39.42 -0.08
N ALA A 430 -1.95 -39.97 0.21
CA ALA A 430 -2.29 -41.33 -0.19
C ALA A 430 -2.48 -41.46 -1.71
N THR A 431 -2.99 -40.41 -2.36
CA THR A 431 -3.17 -40.36 -3.82
C THR A 431 -1.85 -40.16 -4.54
N ASP A 432 -1.02 -39.24 -4.05
CA ASP A 432 0.32 -38.97 -4.58
C ASP A 432 1.28 -38.57 -3.46
N PRO A 433 2.19 -39.47 -3.04
CA PRO A 433 3.17 -39.19 -1.99
C PRO A 433 4.11 -38.02 -2.31
N ALA A 434 4.35 -37.73 -3.60
CA ALA A 434 5.23 -36.66 -4.06
C ALA A 434 4.57 -35.27 -4.04
N ALA A 435 3.24 -35.18 -3.89
CA ALA A 435 2.53 -33.92 -3.73
C ALA A 435 2.99 -33.16 -2.48
N GLN A 436 3.19 -31.85 -2.58
CA GLN A 436 3.57 -30.96 -1.47
C GLN A 436 2.33 -30.21 -0.98
N VAL A 437 2.02 -30.33 0.31
CA VAL A 437 0.89 -29.65 0.94
C VAL A 437 1.35 -28.43 1.70
N MET A 438 0.64 -27.31 1.55
CA MET A 438 0.92 -26.02 2.18
C MET A 438 -0.29 -25.59 3.00
N GLY A 439 -0.08 -25.21 4.25
CA GLY A 439 -1.15 -24.78 5.14
C GLY A 439 -0.61 -24.06 6.37
N PRO A 440 -1.46 -23.35 7.14
CA PRO A 440 -2.91 -23.26 6.96
C PRO A 440 -3.38 -22.10 6.06
N VAL A 441 -2.46 -21.46 5.32
CA VAL A 441 -2.77 -20.37 4.37
C VAL A 441 -3.44 -19.17 5.06
N SER A 442 -2.86 -18.71 6.16
CA SER A 442 -3.41 -17.59 6.95
C SER A 442 -3.21 -16.21 6.32
N TRP A 443 -4.19 -15.31 6.49
CA TRP A 443 -4.18 -13.88 6.12
C TRP A 443 -3.06 -13.09 6.78
N VAL A 444 -2.76 -13.41 8.04
CA VAL A 444 -1.73 -12.74 8.84
C VAL A 444 -0.79 -13.75 9.48
N GLY A 445 0.47 -13.33 9.67
CA GLY A 445 1.53 -14.16 10.26
C GLY A 445 1.30 -14.61 11.70
N ALA A 446 0.30 -14.06 12.40
CA ALA A 446 -0.18 -14.56 13.69
C ALA A 446 -1.68 -14.88 13.60
N THR A 447 -2.01 -16.17 13.49
CA THR A 447 -3.40 -16.65 13.51
C THR A 447 -3.83 -16.90 14.95
N PHE A 448 -4.89 -16.24 15.40
CA PHE A 448 -5.50 -16.50 16.71
C PHE A 448 -6.89 -17.10 16.50
N LEU A 449 -7.04 -18.41 16.71
CA LEU A 449 -8.35 -19.07 16.76
C LEU A 449 -8.86 -19.18 18.21
N PRO A 450 -10.18 -19.20 18.44
CA PRO A 450 -10.75 -19.38 19.77
C PRO A 450 -10.32 -20.72 20.40
N ARG A 451 -10.07 -20.72 21.72
CA ARG A 451 -9.91 -21.97 22.48
C ARG A 451 -11.28 -22.52 22.88
N ARG A 452 -11.40 -23.84 22.91
CA ARG A 452 -12.53 -24.53 23.55
C ARG A 452 -12.66 -24.10 25.02
N PRO A 453 -13.88 -23.86 25.55
CA PRO A 453 -14.08 -23.76 26.98
C PRO A 453 -13.73 -25.11 27.62
N THR A 454 -12.73 -25.15 28.50
CA THR A 454 -12.48 -26.33 29.35
C THR A 454 -13.66 -26.54 30.29
N PRO A 455 -14.14 -27.78 30.53
CA PRO A 455 -15.16 -28.04 31.56
C PRO A 455 -14.64 -27.56 32.91
N ARG A 456 -15.29 -26.55 33.51
CA ARG A 456 -14.88 -26.00 34.81
C ARG A 456 -15.20 -27.00 35.93
N SER A 457 -14.16 -27.58 36.53
CA SER A 457 -14.22 -28.03 37.92
C SER A 457 -13.65 -26.93 38.83
N ALA A 458 -14.55 -26.21 39.52
CA ALA A 458 -14.38 -25.32 40.69
C ALA A 458 -13.45 -24.07 40.58
N PRO A 459 -13.69 -23.01 41.39
CA PRO A 459 -13.22 -21.66 41.10
C PRO A 459 -11.98 -21.27 41.91
N ALA A 460 -10.95 -20.69 41.28
CA ALA A 460 -10.16 -19.61 41.90
C ALA A 460 -9.23 -18.89 40.90
N VAL A 461 -9.21 -17.57 41.06
CA VAL A 461 -8.16 -16.57 40.74
C VAL A 461 -7.90 -16.21 39.27
N SER A 462 -8.27 -14.96 38.99
CA SER A 462 -7.84 -14.10 37.88
C SER A 462 -6.33 -14.15 37.64
N THR A 463 -5.92 -14.70 36.50
CA THR A 463 -4.73 -14.24 35.77
C THR A 463 -5.01 -14.33 34.27
N ALA A 464 -4.67 -13.27 33.54
CA ALA A 464 -4.89 -13.09 32.10
C ALA A 464 -4.44 -14.31 31.26
N PRO A 465 -5.14 -14.67 30.16
CA PRO A 465 -4.75 -15.79 29.34
C PRO A 465 -3.47 -15.45 28.56
N THR A 466 -2.35 -16.05 28.94
CA THR A 466 -1.12 -16.08 28.15
C THR A 466 -1.34 -16.86 26.85
N ALA A 467 -1.38 -16.15 25.72
CA ALA A 467 -1.21 -16.74 24.40
C ALA A 467 0.27 -17.08 24.19
N ARG A 468 0.58 -18.35 23.88
CA ARG A 468 1.94 -18.73 23.45
C ARG A 468 2.05 -18.65 21.94
N ARG A 469 3.07 -17.91 21.49
CA ARG A 469 3.63 -17.89 20.14
C ARG A 469 4.28 -19.26 19.86
N MET A 470 3.99 -19.90 18.74
CA MET A 470 4.88 -20.94 18.20
C MET A 470 5.85 -20.28 17.24
N GLU A 471 7.11 -20.17 17.66
CA GLU A 471 8.24 -19.95 16.76
C GLU A 471 8.69 -21.30 16.22
N GLY A 472 8.85 -21.39 14.90
CA GLY A 472 9.70 -22.39 14.25
C GLY A 472 8.98 -23.64 13.73
N TRP A 473 8.78 -23.67 12.42
CA TRP A 473 8.97 -24.89 11.64
C TRP A 473 10.00 -24.56 10.56
N ARG A 474 11.17 -25.20 10.64
CA ARG A 474 12.21 -25.23 9.60
C ARG A 474 11.94 -26.38 8.65
#